data_AF-A0A0Q8XE78-F1
#
_entry.id   AF-A0A0Q8XE78-F1
#
_cell.length_a   1.000
_cell.length_b   1.000
_cell.length_c   1.000
_cell.angle_alpha   90.00
_cell.angle_beta   90.00
_cell.angle_gamma   90.00
#
_symmetry.space_group_name_H-M   'P 1'
#
loop_
_entity.id
_entity.type
_entity.pdbx_description
1 polymer ?
#
loop_
_entity_poly.entity_id
_entity_poly.type
_entity_poly.pdbx_seq_one_letter_code
_entity_poly.pdbx_strand_id
1 'polypeptide(L)'
;MSVSARLLVPLVALAALLTGVPATSAAPAPVSTAVSTAATVPTTRVVIRVADCEGCEVFLQQGLRSSWWSSRVHRVHDGRAVFVVPSRHTRGMSVGITGTWEATSPHPSGFQSIVTLRYRGIAAGTRVTRAVASSKRYGSACFPGTTAERLVVPIQARKVRVPGNGGPALSTLAWASPQTRTMAGTMERTYRGVFGAQDVVPCF
;
A
#
# COMPACT_ATOMS: atom_id res chain seq x y z
N MET A 1 4.54 -25.76 36.81
CA MET A 1 3.48 -25.44 37.78
C MET A 1 2.14 -25.59 37.08
N SER A 2 1.40 -26.66 37.41
CA SER A 2 -0.03 -26.69 37.77
C SER A 2 -0.87 -25.41 37.48
N VAL A 3 -2.13 -25.42 37.02
CA VAL A 3 -3.20 -26.43 36.90
C VAL A 3 -4.28 -25.89 35.93
N SER A 4 -4.93 -26.84 35.25
CA SER A 4 -6.30 -26.92 34.70
C SER A 4 -7.33 -25.80 34.94
N ALA A 5 -8.26 -25.63 33.99
CA ALA A 5 -9.70 -25.87 34.24
C ALA A 5 -10.51 -25.91 32.93
N ARG A 6 -11.11 -27.06 32.66
CA ARG A 6 -12.22 -27.26 31.72
C ARG A 6 -13.50 -26.65 32.32
N LEU A 7 -14.36 -26.07 31.50
CA LEU A 7 -15.78 -25.89 31.82
C LEU A 7 -16.62 -26.29 30.61
N LEU A 8 -17.66 -27.06 30.91
CA LEU A 8 -18.54 -27.86 30.06
C LEU A 8 -19.97 -27.33 30.21
N VAL A 9 -20.78 -27.47 29.12
CA VAL A 9 -22.24 -27.79 29.12
C VAL A 9 -23.20 -26.60 29.40
N PRO A 10 -24.48 -26.54 28.90
CA PRO A 10 -25.32 -27.57 28.24
C PRO A 10 -26.05 -27.21 26.92
N LEU A 11 -26.56 -28.28 26.30
CA LEU A 11 -27.73 -28.36 25.39
C LEU A 11 -29.03 -27.84 26.05
N VAL A 12 -29.87 -27.16 25.27
CA VAL A 12 -31.32 -27.10 25.52
C VAL A 12 -32.05 -27.47 24.24
N ALA A 13 -32.80 -28.58 24.31
CA ALA A 13 -33.81 -28.97 23.34
C ALA A 13 -35.18 -28.57 23.87
N LEU A 14 -36.05 -28.00 23.02
CA LEU A 14 -37.49 -28.04 23.26
C LEU A 14 -38.26 -28.00 21.94
N ALA A 15 -39.05 -29.05 21.75
CA ALA A 15 -40.04 -29.24 20.69
C ALA A 15 -41.29 -28.39 20.95
N ALA A 16 -42.06 -28.07 19.90
CA ALA A 16 -43.52 -28.23 19.91
C ALA A 16 -44.22 -27.80 18.59
N LEU A 17 -45.21 -28.64 18.25
CA LEU A 17 -46.53 -28.38 17.66
C LEU A 17 -46.68 -28.07 16.16
N LEU A 18 -47.08 -29.13 15.45
CA LEU A 18 -47.82 -29.11 14.19
C LEU A 18 -49.22 -28.53 14.39
N THR A 19 -49.62 -27.57 13.55
CA THR A 19 -51.03 -27.30 13.21
C THR A 19 -51.12 -27.05 11.70
N GLY A 20 -52.01 -27.80 11.04
CA GLY A 20 -52.25 -27.75 9.60
C GLY A 20 -53.15 -26.58 9.20
N VAL A 21 -52.86 -25.99 8.03
CA VAL A 21 -53.62 -24.90 7.41
C VAL A 21 -53.77 -25.23 5.92
N PRO A 22 -54.95 -25.00 5.31
CA PRO A 22 -55.29 -25.49 3.96
C PRO A 22 -54.51 -24.78 2.85
N ALA A 23 -54.15 -25.57 1.83
CA ALA A 23 -53.51 -25.12 0.60
C ALA A 23 -54.49 -24.29 -0.24
N THR A 24 -54.27 -22.98 -0.28
CA THR A 24 -54.90 -22.08 -1.26
C THR A 24 -53.90 -21.89 -2.39
N SER A 25 -54.13 -22.52 -3.54
CA SER A 25 -53.34 -22.31 -4.76
C SER A 25 -53.58 -20.91 -5.32
N ALA A 26 -52.85 -19.93 -4.81
CA ALA A 26 -52.65 -18.64 -5.47
C ALA A 26 -51.51 -18.81 -6.49
N ALA A 27 -51.79 -18.54 -7.76
CA ALA A 27 -50.75 -18.50 -8.79
C ALA A 27 -49.66 -17.50 -8.39
N PRO A 28 -48.38 -17.89 -8.36
CA PRO A 28 -47.32 -16.96 -8.02
C PRO A 28 -47.24 -15.90 -9.12
N ALA A 29 -47.58 -14.66 -8.77
CA ALA A 29 -47.16 -13.51 -9.56
C ALA A 29 -45.62 -13.58 -9.66
N PRO A 30 -45.03 -13.29 -10.82
CA PRO A 30 -43.58 -13.25 -10.95
C PRO A 30 -43.08 -12.14 -10.03
N VAL A 31 -42.57 -12.55 -8.87
CA VAL A 31 -41.81 -11.68 -7.97
C VAL A 31 -40.59 -11.33 -8.80
N SER A 32 -40.59 -10.15 -9.41
CA SER A 32 -39.39 -9.57 -9.98
C SER A 32 -38.46 -9.32 -8.82
N THR A 33 -37.67 -10.34 -8.48
CA THR A 33 -36.49 -10.22 -7.64
C THR A 33 -35.60 -9.25 -8.38
N ALA A 34 -35.73 -7.96 -8.08
CA ALA A 34 -34.78 -6.96 -8.50
C ALA A 34 -33.44 -7.42 -7.92
N VAL A 35 -32.64 -8.09 -8.74
CA VAL A 35 -31.27 -8.44 -8.43
C VAL A 35 -30.58 -7.11 -8.27
N SER A 36 -30.50 -6.66 -7.02
CA SER A 36 -29.73 -5.49 -6.64
C SER A 36 -28.29 -5.81 -7.03
N THR A 37 -27.90 -5.33 -8.21
CA THR A 37 -26.56 -5.54 -8.76
C THR A 37 -25.66 -4.71 -7.86
N ALA A 38 -25.08 -5.35 -6.86
CA ALA A 38 -24.15 -4.70 -5.96
C ALA A 38 -23.11 -3.98 -6.80
N ALA A 39 -23.08 -2.65 -6.73
CA ALA A 39 -22.19 -1.85 -7.54
C ALA A 39 -20.74 -2.25 -7.24
N THR A 40 -20.05 -2.84 -8.22
CA THR A 40 -18.65 -3.22 -8.10
C THR A 40 -17.83 -1.99 -7.78
N VAL A 41 -17.13 -1.99 -6.63
CA VAL A 41 -16.22 -0.91 -6.26
C VAL A 41 -15.11 -0.84 -7.32
N PRO A 42 -14.90 0.31 -8.00
CA PRO A 42 -13.83 0.43 -8.97
C PRO A 42 -12.47 0.13 -8.34
N THR A 43 -11.69 -0.72 -9.00
CA THR A 43 -10.34 -1.09 -8.56
C THR A 43 -9.29 -0.72 -9.58
N THR A 44 -8.08 -0.46 -9.10
CA THR A 44 -6.89 -0.21 -9.90
C THR A 44 -5.86 -1.29 -9.59
N ARG A 45 -5.36 -1.95 -10.62
CA ARG A 45 -4.21 -2.84 -10.55
C ARG A 45 -2.93 -2.01 -10.57
N VAL A 46 -2.31 -1.85 -9.40
CA VAL A 46 -1.05 -1.12 -9.24
C VAL A 46 0.12 -2.10 -9.38
N VAL A 47 0.98 -1.86 -10.36
CA VAL A 47 2.17 -2.66 -10.63
C VAL A 47 3.40 -1.83 -10.31
N ILE A 48 4.06 -2.18 -9.23
CA ILE A 48 5.33 -1.61 -8.84
C ILE A 48 6.44 -2.44 -9.49
N ARG A 49 7.16 -1.89 -10.46
CA ARG A 49 8.31 -2.56 -11.08
C ARG A 49 9.57 -2.07 -10.40
N VAL A 50 10.31 -2.95 -9.73
CA VAL A 50 11.52 -2.57 -8.99
C VAL A 50 12.73 -3.19 -9.66
N ALA A 51 13.61 -2.35 -10.20
CA ALA A 51 14.87 -2.82 -10.76
C ALA A 51 15.86 -3.19 -9.65
N ASP A 52 16.55 -4.33 -9.82
CA ASP A 52 17.67 -4.78 -8.98
C ASP A 52 17.35 -4.92 -7.48
N CYS A 53 16.14 -5.38 -7.15
CA CYS A 53 15.66 -5.50 -5.75
C CYS A 53 14.70 -6.70 -5.59
N GLU A 54 15.12 -7.88 -6.05
CA GLU A 54 14.33 -9.10 -5.87
C GLU A 54 14.19 -9.44 -4.37
N GLY A 55 12.99 -9.83 -3.95
CA GLY A 55 12.67 -10.11 -2.55
C GLY A 55 12.49 -8.88 -1.66
N CYS A 56 12.65 -7.66 -2.20
CA CYS A 56 12.36 -6.44 -1.45
C CYS A 56 10.89 -6.37 -1.08
N GLU A 57 10.60 -5.83 0.11
CA GLU A 57 9.24 -5.72 0.62
C GLU A 57 8.66 -4.37 0.21
N VAL A 58 7.44 -4.37 -0.33
CA VAL A 58 6.74 -3.20 -0.86
C VAL A 58 5.34 -3.16 -0.27
N PHE A 59 4.89 -1.97 0.11
CA PHE A 59 3.50 -1.75 0.48
C PHE A 59 3.02 -0.39 -0.04
N LEU A 60 1.71 -0.25 -0.12
CA LEU A 60 1.04 0.98 -0.51
C LEU A 60 0.36 1.58 0.72
N GLN A 61 0.38 2.90 0.83
CA GLN A 61 -0.35 3.60 1.87
C GLN A 61 -0.97 4.89 1.32
N GLN A 62 -2.04 5.36 1.95
CA GLN A 62 -2.71 6.62 1.66
C GLN A 62 -2.71 7.47 2.93
N GLY A 63 -2.31 8.73 2.81
CA GLY A 63 -2.33 9.71 3.90
C GLY A 63 -3.04 11.00 3.52
N LEU A 64 -4.38 11.01 3.55
CA LEU A 64 -5.18 12.23 3.39
C LEU A 64 -5.60 12.76 4.76
N ARG A 65 -5.94 14.05 4.85
CA ARG A 65 -6.29 14.73 6.11
C ARG A 65 -7.34 14.01 6.97
N SER A 66 -8.31 13.35 6.33
CA SER A 66 -9.41 12.65 6.99
C SER A 66 -9.51 11.17 6.61
N SER A 67 -8.47 10.61 5.96
CA SER A 67 -8.50 9.23 5.49
C SER A 67 -7.10 8.64 5.41
N TRP A 68 -6.92 7.51 6.08
CA TRP A 68 -5.70 6.73 6.07
C TRP A 68 -6.02 5.30 5.65
N TRP A 69 -5.09 4.69 4.93
CA TRP A 69 -5.20 3.31 4.50
C TRP A 69 -3.82 2.74 4.23
N SER A 70 -3.65 1.44 4.44
CA SER A 70 -2.43 0.72 4.08
C SER A 70 -2.78 -0.64 3.49
N SER A 71 -1.99 -1.08 2.51
CA SER A 71 -2.07 -2.42 1.96
C SER A 71 -1.35 -3.42 2.86
N ARG A 72 -1.52 -4.71 2.57
CA ARG A 72 -0.56 -5.72 3.02
C ARG A 72 0.78 -5.51 2.30
N VAL A 73 1.85 -5.99 2.91
CA VAL A 73 3.19 -6.04 2.30
C VAL A 73 3.21 -7.13 1.24
N HIS A 74 3.76 -6.81 0.08
CA HIS A 74 4.04 -7.73 -1.02
C HIS A 74 5.54 -7.78 -1.26
N ARG A 75 6.08 -8.95 -1.58
CA ARG A 75 7.48 -9.08 -1.99
C ARG A 75 7.61 -8.88 -3.50
N VAL A 76 8.72 -8.29 -3.91
CA VAL A 76 9.11 -8.20 -5.30
C VAL A 76 9.44 -9.60 -5.81
N HIS A 77 8.69 -10.03 -6.81
CA HIS A 77 8.86 -11.28 -7.54
C HIS A 77 8.94 -11.00 -9.04
N ASP A 78 9.94 -11.56 -9.73
CA ASP A 78 10.21 -11.28 -11.15
C ASP A 78 10.31 -9.76 -11.44
N GLY A 79 10.99 -9.04 -10.54
CA GLY A 79 11.16 -7.58 -10.65
C GLY A 79 9.87 -6.76 -10.46
N ARG A 80 8.79 -7.32 -9.91
CA ARG A 80 7.55 -6.57 -9.63
C ARG A 80 6.81 -6.99 -8.35
N ALA A 81 6.11 -6.03 -7.76
CA ALA A 81 5.06 -6.25 -6.77
C ALA A 81 3.73 -5.75 -7.34
N VAL A 82 2.65 -6.54 -7.21
CA VAL A 82 1.34 -6.25 -7.80
C VAL A 82 0.27 -6.14 -6.72
N PHE A 83 -0.51 -5.08 -6.77
CA PHE A 83 -1.61 -4.82 -5.86
C PHE A 83 -2.92 -4.61 -6.65
N VAL A 84 -4.04 -5.02 -6.06
CA VAL A 84 -5.37 -4.63 -6.52
C VAL A 84 -5.98 -3.79 -5.41
N VAL A 85 -6.20 -2.50 -5.69
CA VAL A 85 -6.65 -1.53 -4.68
C VAL A 85 -7.93 -0.85 -5.14
N PRO A 86 -8.88 -0.53 -4.25
CA PRO A 86 -9.97 0.37 -4.60
C PRO A 86 -9.41 1.69 -5.14
N SER A 87 -9.88 2.15 -6.31
CA SER A 87 -9.27 3.30 -7.01
C SER A 87 -9.27 4.58 -6.17
N ARG A 88 -10.23 4.72 -5.23
CA ARG A 88 -10.28 5.80 -4.24
C ARG A 88 -9.03 5.90 -3.36
N HIS A 89 -8.32 4.80 -3.15
CA HIS A 89 -7.10 4.77 -2.34
C HIS A 89 -5.84 5.21 -3.11
N THR A 90 -5.94 5.45 -4.42
CA THR A 90 -4.79 5.89 -5.22
C THR A 90 -4.45 7.38 -5.03
N ARG A 91 -5.43 8.23 -4.70
CA ARG A 91 -5.17 9.67 -4.44
C ARG A 91 -4.47 9.83 -3.09
N GLY A 92 -3.32 10.50 -3.05
CA GLY A 92 -2.50 10.57 -1.85
C GLY A 92 -1.80 9.25 -1.52
N MET A 93 -1.73 8.33 -2.49
CA MET A 93 -1.00 7.08 -2.34
C MET A 93 0.51 7.35 -2.38
N SER A 94 1.25 6.71 -1.48
CA SER A 94 2.70 6.58 -1.51
C SER A 94 3.11 5.11 -1.48
N VAL A 95 4.36 4.84 -1.84
CA VAL A 95 4.91 3.48 -1.91
C VAL A 95 6.02 3.36 -0.88
N GLY A 96 5.84 2.49 0.11
CA GLY A 96 6.90 2.09 1.01
C GLY A 96 7.72 0.94 0.41
N ILE A 97 9.02 0.94 0.65
CA ILE A 97 9.92 -0.14 0.22
C ILE A 97 11.00 -0.42 1.25
N THR A 98 11.27 -1.69 1.52
CA THR A 98 12.35 -2.16 2.38
C THR A 98 13.27 -3.07 1.57
N GLY A 99 14.55 -2.70 1.52
CA GLY A 99 15.57 -3.48 0.82
C GLY A 99 15.95 -4.74 1.62
N THR A 100 16.25 -5.84 0.93
CA THR A 100 16.71 -7.08 1.57
C THR A 100 17.99 -6.90 2.38
N TRP A 101 18.82 -5.92 2.01
CA TRP A 101 20.03 -5.54 2.73
C TRP A 101 19.79 -4.83 4.07
N GLU A 102 18.58 -4.34 4.35
CA GLU A 102 18.28 -3.66 5.61
C GLU A 102 18.22 -4.67 6.77
N ALA A 103 17.85 -5.92 6.50
CA ALA A 103 17.83 -6.99 7.49
C ALA A 103 19.21 -7.35 8.07
N THR A 104 20.29 -7.06 7.33
CA THR A 104 21.67 -7.26 7.79
C THR A 104 22.34 -5.96 8.24
N SER A 105 21.57 -4.88 8.40
CA SER A 105 22.08 -3.62 8.90
C SER A 105 22.52 -3.74 10.37
N PRO A 106 23.71 -3.24 10.75
CA PRO A 106 24.16 -3.27 12.14
C PRO A 106 23.31 -2.37 13.06
N HIS A 107 22.71 -1.32 12.50
CA HIS A 107 21.83 -0.39 13.21
C HIS A 107 20.55 -0.16 12.42
N PRO A 108 19.40 0.09 13.06
CA PRO A 108 18.18 0.45 12.35
C PRO A 108 18.27 1.87 11.79
N SER A 109 17.68 2.11 10.61
CA SER A 109 17.60 3.43 9.98
C SER A 109 16.77 4.44 10.79
N GLY A 110 15.82 3.94 11.59
CA GLY A 110 14.86 4.78 12.33
C GLY A 110 13.72 5.34 11.46
N PHE A 111 13.56 4.85 10.22
CA PHE A 111 12.47 5.23 9.33
C PHE A 111 12.19 4.14 8.29
N GLN A 112 10.99 4.13 7.74
CA GLN A 112 10.62 3.38 6.56
C GLN A 112 10.97 4.17 5.30
N SER A 113 11.73 3.56 4.39
CA SER A 113 12.04 4.19 3.10
C SER A 113 10.78 4.28 2.24
N ILE A 114 10.52 5.48 1.72
CA ILE A 114 9.40 5.79 0.83
C ILE A 114 9.96 6.11 -0.55
N VAL A 115 9.31 5.61 -1.59
CA VAL A 115 9.71 5.92 -2.96
C VAL A 115 9.41 7.37 -3.30
N THR A 116 10.45 8.09 -3.70
CA THR A 116 10.27 9.44 -4.24
C THR A 116 9.70 9.37 -5.65
N LEU A 117 8.44 9.77 -5.82
CA LEU A 117 7.78 9.78 -7.13
C LEU A 117 8.30 10.92 -8.01
N ARG A 118 8.60 12.07 -7.41
CA ARG A 118 9.19 13.20 -8.11
C ARG A 118 10.08 14.07 -7.22
N TYR A 119 11.31 14.31 -7.65
CA TYR A 119 12.21 15.27 -7.03
C TYR A 119 11.91 16.71 -7.50
N ARG A 120 12.17 17.69 -6.62
CA ARG A 120 12.01 19.11 -6.96
C ARG A 120 12.91 19.49 -8.14
N GLY A 121 12.34 20.24 -9.07
CA GLY A 121 13.04 20.70 -10.29
C GLY A 121 13.23 19.61 -11.35
N ILE A 122 12.65 18.42 -11.18
CA ILE A 122 12.61 17.39 -12.21
C ILE A 122 11.18 17.26 -12.74
N ALA A 123 11.03 17.31 -14.06
CA ALA A 123 9.73 17.15 -14.71
C ALA A 123 9.23 15.69 -14.62
N ALA A 124 7.91 15.51 -14.65
CA ALA A 124 7.34 14.18 -14.84
C ALA A 124 7.73 13.64 -16.23
N GLY A 125 7.94 12.33 -16.34
CA GLY A 125 8.45 11.67 -17.54
C GLY A 125 9.98 11.65 -17.65
N THR A 126 10.70 12.48 -16.89
CA THR A 126 12.17 12.49 -16.91
C THR A 126 12.75 11.27 -16.20
N ARG A 127 13.70 10.58 -16.84
CA ARG A 127 14.48 9.52 -16.19
C ARG A 127 15.54 10.14 -15.27
N VAL A 128 15.69 9.55 -14.09
CA VAL A 128 16.62 10.01 -13.06
C VAL A 128 17.62 8.90 -12.76
N THR A 129 18.91 9.25 -12.76
CA THR A 129 20.01 8.36 -12.35
C THR A 129 20.18 8.38 -10.84
N ARG A 130 20.92 7.40 -10.30
CA ARG A 130 21.26 7.35 -8.87
C ARG A 130 21.96 8.63 -8.40
N ALA A 131 22.95 9.11 -9.16
CA ALA A 131 23.73 10.30 -8.80
C ALA A 131 22.81 11.52 -8.68
N VAL A 132 21.94 11.73 -9.67
CA VAL A 132 20.94 12.81 -9.63
C VAL A 132 20.01 12.63 -8.43
N ALA A 133 19.41 11.44 -8.23
CA ALA A 133 18.53 11.17 -7.09
C ALA A 133 19.20 11.52 -5.75
N SER A 134 20.42 11.03 -5.53
CA SER A 134 21.17 11.25 -4.29
C SER A 134 21.56 12.71 -4.02
N SER A 135 21.60 13.55 -5.05
CA SER A 135 21.88 14.99 -4.91
C SER A 135 20.67 15.80 -4.44
N LYS A 136 19.45 15.23 -4.53
CA LYS A 136 18.22 15.98 -4.29
C LYS A 136 17.95 16.14 -2.80
N ARG A 137 17.45 17.33 -2.46
CA ARG A 137 17.11 17.76 -1.09
C ARG A 137 15.61 17.85 -0.86
N TYR A 138 14.81 17.77 -1.93
CA TYR A 138 13.36 17.86 -1.88
C TYR A 138 12.74 16.90 -2.89
N GLY A 139 11.65 16.26 -2.50
CA GLY A 139 10.86 15.40 -3.35
C GLY A 139 9.46 15.18 -2.79
N SER A 140 8.60 14.56 -3.58
CA SER A 140 7.24 14.19 -3.21
C SER A 140 7.03 12.71 -3.48
N ALA A 141 6.34 12.05 -2.55
CA ALA A 141 5.91 10.65 -2.65
C ALA A 141 4.40 10.51 -2.91
N CYS A 142 3.67 11.62 -3.03
CA CYS A 142 2.21 11.64 -3.06
C CYS A 142 1.67 11.56 -4.49
N PHE A 143 1.09 10.41 -4.85
CA PHE A 143 0.46 10.20 -6.15
C PHE A 143 -0.87 10.96 -6.24
N PRO A 144 -1.17 11.67 -7.35
CA PRO A 144 -2.41 12.45 -7.50
C PRO A 144 -3.68 11.60 -7.56
N GLY A 145 -3.55 10.28 -7.72
CA GLY A 145 -4.67 9.37 -7.93
C GLY A 145 -4.95 9.10 -9.40
N THR A 146 -5.74 8.07 -9.66
CA THR A 146 -6.15 7.65 -10.99
C THR A 146 -7.48 6.89 -10.93
N THR A 147 -8.23 6.94 -12.02
CA THR A 147 -9.39 6.08 -12.28
C THR A 147 -9.08 4.95 -13.25
N ALA A 148 -7.86 4.91 -13.79
CA ALA A 148 -7.45 3.84 -14.69
C ALA A 148 -7.45 2.48 -13.99
N GLU A 149 -7.83 1.45 -14.73
CA GLU A 149 -7.79 0.06 -14.25
C GLU A 149 -6.37 -0.43 -13.96
N ARG A 150 -5.36 0.23 -14.54
CA ARG A 150 -3.95 -0.16 -14.39
C ARG A 150 -3.05 1.05 -14.20
N LEU A 151 -2.20 0.96 -13.19
CA LEU A 151 -1.11 1.89 -12.93
C LEU A 151 0.20 1.11 -12.89
N VAL A 152 1.23 1.58 -13.62
CA VAL A 152 2.57 0.99 -13.56
C VAL A 152 3.54 2.06 -13.07
N VAL A 153 4.28 1.76 -12.01
CA VAL A 153 5.29 2.67 -11.44
C VAL A 153 6.66 1.98 -11.52
N PRO A 154 7.52 2.37 -12.47
CA PRO A 154 8.89 1.91 -12.53
C PRO A 154 9.74 2.59 -11.44
N ILE A 155 10.37 1.79 -10.60
CA ILE A 155 11.12 2.22 -9.42
C ILE A 155 12.55 1.69 -9.54
N GLN A 156 13.49 2.56 -9.25
CA GLN A 156 14.88 2.21 -9.00
C GLN A 156 15.07 2.16 -7.49
N ALA A 157 15.71 1.10 -6.98
CA ALA A 157 16.04 0.95 -5.58
C ALA A 157 17.54 0.66 -5.44
N ARG A 158 18.22 1.32 -4.51
CA ARG A 158 19.65 1.14 -4.27
C ARG A 158 19.95 1.14 -2.78
N LYS A 159 20.82 0.21 -2.37
CA LYS A 159 21.44 0.20 -1.05
C LYS A 159 22.23 1.49 -0.83
N VAL A 160 21.99 2.13 0.31
CA VAL A 160 22.72 3.31 0.78
C VAL A 160 23.04 3.18 2.26
N ARG A 161 24.01 3.97 2.72
CA ARG A 161 24.32 4.14 4.14
C ARG A 161 23.84 5.50 4.61
N VAL A 162 23.08 5.53 5.70
CA VAL A 162 22.52 6.73 6.31
C VAL A 162 22.90 6.77 7.80
N PRO A 163 22.84 7.94 8.46
CA PRO A 163 22.80 7.99 9.92
C PRO A 163 21.57 7.21 10.39
N GLY A 164 21.76 6.24 11.29
CA GLY A 164 20.68 5.48 11.92
C GLY A 164 20.73 5.61 13.45
N ASN A 165 19.88 4.86 14.14
CA ASN A 165 19.81 4.90 15.59
C ASN A 165 20.98 4.10 16.19
N GLY A 166 21.92 4.78 16.84
CA GLY A 166 23.10 4.17 17.46
C GLY A 166 24.30 3.98 16.52
N GLY A 167 24.20 4.38 15.24
CA GLY A 167 25.31 4.32 14.31
C GLY A 167 24.87 4.31 12.84
N PRO A 168 25.80 4.13 11.89
CA PRO A 168 25.48 4.06 10.47
C PRO A 168 24.59 2.86 10.14
N ALA A 169 23.46 3.09 9.47
CA ALA A 169 22.52 2.07 9.04
C ALA A 169 22.55 1.86 7.52
N LEU A 170 22.30 0.62 7.08
CA LEU A 170 21.93 0.32 5.71
C LEU A 170 20.46 0.64 5.51
N SER A 171 20.14 1.37 4.45
CA SER A 171 18.77 1.71 4.08
C SER A 171 18.60 1.77 2.57
N THR A 172 17.43 2.20 2.10
CA THR A 172 17.03 2.15 0.69
C THR A 172 16.82 3.55 0.13
N LEU A 173 17.61 3.90 -0.89
CA LEU A 173 17.30 5.01 -1.77
C LEU A 173 16.39 4.50 -2.89
N ALA A 174 15.15 4.96 -2.93
CA ALA A 174 14.19 4.57 -3.96
C ALA A 174 13.51 5.76 -4.64
N TRP A 175 13.42 5.70 -5.97
CA TRP A 175 12.79 6.75 -6.77
C TRP A 175 12.12 6.20 -8.02
N ALA A 176 11.07 6.88 -8.49
CA ALA A 176 10.43 6.56 -9.76
C ALA A 176 11.34 6.96 -10.94
N SER A 177 11.50 6.13 -11.96
CA SER A 177 12.27 6.49 -13.16
C SER A 177 11.67 5.80 -14.39
N PRO A 178 10.93 6.53 -15.26
CA PRO A 178 10.71 7.98 -15.26
C PRO A 178 9.93 8.51 -14.05
N GLN A 179 10.12 9.78 -13.72
CA GLN A 179 9.45 10.45 -12.60
C GLN A 179 7.95 10.61 -12.88
N THR A 180 7.13 10.50 -11.85
CA THR A 180 5.66 10.50 -11.98
C THR A 180 5.08 11.87 -11.60
N ARG A 181 3.87 12.18 -12.06
CA ARG A 181 3.11 13.32 -11.52
C ARG A 181 2.88 13.13 -10.02
N THR A 182 2.88 14.23 -9.27
CA THR A 182 2.64 14.22 -7.82
C THR A 182 1.60 15.27 -7.45
N MET A 183 1.00 15.13 -6.27
CA MET A 183 0.10 16.15 -5.72
C MET A 183 0.85 17.48 -5.52
N ALA A 184 0.19 18.59 -5.82
CA ALA A 184 0.71 19.92 -5.50
C ALA A 184 0.88 20.09 -3.98
N GLY A 185 1.80 20.94 -3.55
CA GLY A 185 2.03 21.22 -2.11
C GLY A 185 2.78 20.14 -1.32
N THR A 186 2.87 18.90 -1.83
CA THR A 186 3.42 17.74 -1.09
C THR A 186 4.94 17.55 -1.21
N MET A 187 5.69 18.64 -1.43
CA MET A 187 7.15 18.56 -1.55
C MET A 187 7.80 18.65 -0.17
N GLU A 188 8.50 17.59 0.21
CA GLU A 188 9.13 17.46 1.52
C GLU A 188 10.65 17.35 1.40
N ARG A 189 11.34 17.55 2.51
CA ARG A 189 12.79 17.39 2.58
C ARG A 189 13.19 15.93 2.43
N THR A 190 14.23 15.68 1.65
CA THR A 190 14.88 14.38 1.51
C THR A 190 16.30 14.44 2.05
N TYR A 191 16.80 13.35 2.61
CA TYR A 191 18.19 13.23 3.04
C TYR A 191 19.01 12.52 1.96
N ARG A 192 19.84 13.27 1.22
CA ARG A 192 20.61 12.73 0.08
C ARG A 192 19.74 11.91 -0.87
N GLY A 193 18.58 12.47 -1.24
CA GLY A 193 17.57 11.81 -2.07
C GLY A 193 16.67 10.79 -1.37
N VAL A 194 17.02 10.31 -0.17
CA VAL A 194 16.19 9.36 0.59
C VAL A 194 14.99 10.10 1.17
N PHE A 195 13.79 9.60 0.87
CA PHE A 195 12.55 10.02 1.50
C PHE A 195 12.20 8.97 2.55
N GLY A 196 12.11 9.37 3.81
CA GLY A 196 11.79 8.48 4.93
C GLY A 196 10.56 8.97 5.68
N ALA A 197 9.79 8.03 6.21
CA ALA A 197 8.67 8.31 7.11
C ALA A 197 8.68 7.31 8.28
N GLN A 198 8.21 7.73 9.45
CA GLN A 198 8.02 6.83 10.61
C GLN A 198 6.61 6.24 10.63
N ASP A 199 5.63 7.02 10.17
CA ASP A 199 4.22 6.62 10.02
C ASP A 199 3.78 6.76 8.55
N VAL A 200 2.56 7.27 8.33
CA VAL A 200 2.02 7.58 7.01
C VAL A 200 2.61 8.86 6.43
N VAL A 201 2.82 8.90 5.12
CA VAL A 201 3.20 10.13 4.41
C VAL A 201 1.96 11.03 4.27
N PRO A 202 1.96 12.25 4.85
CA PRO A 202 0.85 13.19 4.66
C PRO A 202 0.85 13.74 3.23
N CYS A 203 -0.31 13.66 2.57
CA CYS A 203 -0.53 14.06 1.19
C CYS A 203 -1.73 15.01 1.08
N PHE A 204 -1.63 16.19 1.68
CA PHE A 204 -2.67 17.24 1.65
C PHE A 204 -2.08 18.64 1.75
#